data_AF-A0A356X2I0-F1
#
_entry.id   AF-A0A356X2I0-F1
#
_cell.length_a   1.000
_cell.length_b   1.000
_cell.length_c   1.000
_cell.angle_alpha   90.00
_cell.angle_beta   90.00
_cell.angle_gamma   90.00
#
_symmetry.space_group_name_H-M   'P 1'
#
loop_
_entity.id
_entity.type
_entity.pdbx_description
1 polymer ?
#
loop_
_entity_poly.entity_id
_entity_poly.type
_entity_poly.pdbx_seq_one_letter_code
_entity_poly.pdbx_strand_id
1 'polypeptide(L)'
;MDKVKNNLVPECWRAGTPATNHGGCFWTDGKKLYSYKLMIGDTCENTGAKVLRDHTSGGKWAYHSQTTSVHVGKARIFADIVD
;
A
#
# COMPACT_ATOMS: atom_id res chain seq x y z
N MET A 1 -10.67 10.17 7.62
CA MET A 1 -9.89 8.98 7.25
C MET A 1 -9.94 8.05 8.43
N ASP A 2 -10.47 6.85 8.25
CA ASP A 2 -10.77 5.96 9.38
C ASP A 2 -9.52 5.27 9.90
N LYS A 3 -9.44 5.09 11.23
CA LYS A 3 -8.32 4.40 11.88
C LYS A 3 -8.57 2.90 11.90
N VAL A 4 -7.65 2.13 11.31
CA VAL A 4 -7.77 0.67 11.17
C VAL A 4 -6.48 -0.05 11.59
N LYS A 5 -6.52 -1.38 11.67
CA LYS A 5 -5.31 -2.20 11.86
C LYS A 5 -4.46 -2.18 10.59
N ASN A 6 -3.14 -2.38 10.72
CA ASN A 6 -2.23 -2.37 9.55
C ASN A 6 -2.67 -3.31 8.43
N ASN A 7 -3.25 -4.47 8.75
CA ASN A 7 -3.65 -5.46 7.75
C ASN A 7 -4.91 -5.05 6.97
N LEU A 8 -5.69 -4.09 7.49
CA LEU A 8 -6.91 -3.59 6.87
C LEU A 8 -6.65 -2.37 5.96
N VAL A 9 -5.53 -1.67 6.12
CA VAL A 9 -5.19 -0.53 5.25
C VAL A 9 -5.14 -0.93 3.76
N PRO A 10 -4.48 -2.05 3.36
CA PRO A 10 -4.49 -2.49 1.97
C PRO A 10 -5.87 -2.96 1.48
N GLU A 11 -6.68 -3.50 2.38
CA GLU A 11 -8.06 -3.88 2.05
C GLU A 11 -8.91 -2.65 1.75
N CYS A 12 -8.79 -1.59 2.57
CA CYS A 12 -9.43 -0.30 2.32
C CYS A 12 -8.94 0.31 1.00
N TRP A 13 -7.64 0.19 0.69
CA TRP A 13 -7.10 0.62 -0.60
C TRP A 13 -7.75 -0.14 -1.76
N ARG A 14 -7.85 -1.48 -1.67
CA ARG A 14 -8.57 -2.31 -2.65
C ARG A 14 -10.01 -1.85 -2.83
N ALA A 15 -10.69 -1.55 -1.72
CA ALA A 15 -12.08 -1.09 -1.69
C ALA A 15 -12.28 0.38 -2.08
N GLY A 16 -11.22 1.13 -2.38
CA GLY A 16 -11.33 2.54 -2.75
C GLY A 16 -11.64 3.48 -1.58
N THR A 17 -11.46 3.03 -0.34
CA THR A 17 -11.86 3.77 0.87
C THR A 17 -10.64 4.37 1.58
N PRO A 18 -10.64 5.67 1.95
CA PRO A 18 -9.55 6.28 2.68
C PRO A 18 -9.40 5.73 4.10
N ALA A 19 -8.22 5.21 4.44
CA ALA A 19 -7.95 4.65 5.77
C ALA A 19 -6.49 4.86 6.20
N THR A 20 -6.25 4.86 7.50
CA THR A 20 -4.92 4.98 8.09
C THR A 20 -4.76 4.05 9.26
N ASN A 21 -3.55 3.55 9.52
CA ASN A 21 -3.30 2.82 10.75
C ASN A 21 -3.24 3.75 11.96
N HIS A 22 -3.32 3.18 13.16
CA HIS A 22 -3.27 3.96 14.41
C HIS A 22 -2.03 4.85 14.53
N GLY A 23 -0.89 4.43 13.96
CA GLY A 23 0.37 5.19 13.99
C GLY A 23 0.55 6.21 12.87
N GLY A 24 -0.39 6.33 11.92
CA GLY A 24 -0.30 7.25 10.78
C GLY A 24 0.82 6.93 9.77
N CYS A 25 1.55 5.83 9.95
CA CYS A 25 2.68 5.44 9.10
C CYS A 25 2.29 4.49 7.97
N PHE A 26 1.04 4.02 7.93
CA PHE A 26 0.53 3.21 6.83
C PHE A 26 -0.89 3.64 6.51
N TRP A 27 -1.11 4.16 5.30
CA TRP A 27 -2.37 4.80 4.96
C TRP A 27 -2.64 4.80 3.46
N THR A 28 -3.90 5.01 3.11
CA THR A 28 -4.39 5.12 1.74
C THR A 28 -5.41 6.23 1.65
N ASP A 29 -5.39 6.99 0.56
CA ASP A 29 -6.44 7.96 0.23
C ASP A 29 -7.61 7.33 -0.56
N GLY A 30 -7.61 6.00 -0.71
CA GLY A 30 -8.55 5.24 -1.53
C GLY A 30 -8.07 4.99 -2.95
N LYS A 31 -7.10 5.77 -3.47
CA LYS A 31 -6.49 5.55 -4.78
C LYS A 31 -5.04 5.08 -4.66
N LYS A 32 -4.26 5.75 -3.84
CA LYS A 32 -2.84 5.50 -3.59
C LYS A 32 -2.64 4.88 -2.22
N LEU A 33 -1.58 4.09 -2.10
CA LEU A 33 -1.16 3.43 -0.87
C LEU A 33 0.22 3.94 -0.47
N TYR A 34 0.37 4.31 0.81
CA TYR A 34 1.55 4.97 1.32
C TYR A 34 2.09 4.28 2.58
N SER A 35 3.41 4.09 2.60
CA SER A 35 4.18 3.79 3.80
C SER A 35 4.91 5.07 4.22
N TYR A 36 4.51 5.68 5.33
CA TYR A 36 4.89 7.04 5.72
C TYR A 36 4.56 8.03 4.60
N LYS A 37 5.58 8.67 4.00
CA LYS A 37 5.46 9.54 2.83
C LYS A 37 5.77 8.84 1.51
N LEU A 38 6.27 7.60 1.56
CA LEU A 38 6.61 6.83 0.37
C LEU A 38 5.35 6.20 -0.21
N MET A 39 5.04 6.55 -1.46
CA MET A 39 3.96 5.92 -2.21
C MET A 39 4.41 4.52 -2.66
N ILE A 40 3.77 3.49 -2.13
CA ILE A 40 4.09 2.09 -2.40
C ILE A 40 3.04 1.39 -3.26
N GLY A 41 1.93 2.05 -3.60
CA GLY A 41 0.94 1.51 -4.52
C GLY A 41 0.02 2.58 -5.09
N ASP A 42 -0.57 2.29 -6.26
CA ASP A 42 -1.50 3.18 -6.96
C ASP A 42 -2.64 2.38 -7.61
N THR A 43 -3.77 3.03 -7.82
CA THR A 43 -4.91 2.48 -8.56
C THR A 43 -4.85 3.04 -9.97
N CYS A 44 -4.71 2.16 -10.97
CA CYS A 44 -4.77 2.58 -12.36
C CYS A 44 -6.17 3.14 -12.66
N GLU A 45 -6.29 4.42 -13.00
CA GLU A 45 -7.59 5.07 -13.20
C GLU A 45 -8.39 4.48 -14.38
N ASN A 46 -7.69 3.94 -15.39
CA ASN A 46 -8.33 3.36 -16.58
C ASN A 46 -8.90 1.97 -16.34
N THR A 47 -8.25 1.16 -15.49
CA THR A 47 -8.60 -0.27 -15.31
C THR A 47 -9.14 -0.58 -13.92
N GLY A 48 -8.94 0.32 -12.95
CA GLY A 48 -9.19 0.07 -11.53
C GLY A 48 -8.16 -0.84 -10.86
N ALA A 49 -7.15 -1.34 -11.60
CA ALA A 49 -6.17 -2.29 -11.10
C ALA A 49 -5.29 -1.69 -9.99
N LYS A 50 -5.08 -2.47 -8.93
CA LYS A 50 -4.20 -2.13 -7.81
C LYS A 50 -2.77 -2.54 -8.13
N VAL A 51 -1.93 -1.55 -8.40
CA VAL A 51 -0.51 -1.73 -8.71
C VAL A 51 0.31 -1.44 -7.47
N LEU A 52 1.05 -2.44 -6.99
CA LEU A 52 1.93 -2.34 -5.83
C LEU A 52 3.38 -2.26 -6.28
N ARG A 53 4.13 -1.29 -5.77
CA ARG A 53 5.56 -1.12 -6.01
C ARG A 53 6.37 -1.93 -5.00
N ASP A 54 7.13 -2.90 -5.49
CA ASP A 54 7.92 -3.81 -4.66
C ASP A 54 9.22 -3.13 -4.16
N HIS A 55 9.13 -2.52 -2.98
CA HIS A 55 10.26 -1.98 -2.22
C HIS A 55 10.86 -2.98 -1.21
N THR A 56 10.67 -4.28 -1.42
CA THR A 56 11.33 -5.33 -0.62
C THR A 56 12.76 -5.60 -1.11
N SER A 57 13.54 -6.35 -0.33
CA SER A 57 14.89 -6.76 -0.73
C SER A 57 14.84 -7.63 -1.99
N GLY A 58 15.43 -7.15 -3.09
CA GLY A 58 15.35 -7.81 -4.40
C GLY A 58 14.14 -7.39 -5.25
N GLY A 59 13.31 -6.48 -4.76
CA GLY A 59 12.24 -5.85 -5.55
C GLY A 59 12.76 -4.82 -6.56
N LYS A 60 11.92 -4.48 -7.54
CA LYS A 60 12.26 -3.58 -8.65
C LYS A 60 12.55 -2.15 -8.18
N TRP A 61 11.89 -1.70 -7.13
CA TRP A 61 11.92 -0.29 -6.69
C TRP A 61 12.97 -0.02 -5.60
N ALA A 62 13.95 -0.92 -5.46
CA ALA A 62 14.97 -0.94 -4.42
C ALA A 62 14.41 -1.04 -2.99
N TYR A 63 15.18 -1.71 -2.12
CA TYR A 63 14.84 -1.82 -0.71
C TYR A 63 14.87 -0.43 -0.05
N HIS A 64 13.79 -0.06 0.63
CA HIS A 64 13.73 1.23 1.34
C HIS A 64 13.97 1.10 2.85
N SER A 65 13.21 0.24 3.53
CA SER A 65 13.34 -0.01 4.97
C SER A 65 12.60 -1.29 5.36
N GLN A 66 12.92 -1.83 6.54
CA GLN A 66 12.24 -3.03 7.05
C GLN A 66 10.74 -2.79 7.21
N THR A 67 10.34 -1.64 7.72
CA THR A 67 8.94 -1.28 7.91
C THR A 67 8.20 -1.18 6.57
N THR A 68 8.81 -0.55 5.57
CA THR A 68 8.26 -0.49 4.21
C THR A 68 8.10 -1.89 3.61
N SER A 69 9.11 -2.75 3.77
CA SER A 69 9.05 -4.13 3.30
C SER A 69 7.89 -4.90 3.92
N VAL A 70 7.61 -4.70 5.22
CA VAL A 70 6.45 -5.29 5.91
C VAL A 70 5.14 -4.73 5.37
N HIS A 71 5.05 -3.41 5.10
CA HIS A 71 3.86 -2.80 4.51
C HIS A 71 3.57 -3.34 3.10
N VAL A 72 4.60 -3.45 2.25
CA VAL A 72 4.51 -4.04 0.90
C VAL A 72 4.06 -5.51 1.01
N GLY A 73 4.68 -6.30 1.90
CA GLY A 73 4.31 -7.71 2.09
C GLY A 73 2.83 -7.90 2.46
N LYS A 74 2.28 -7.02 3.31
CA LYS A 74 0.84 -7.04 3.64
C LYS A 74 -0.04 -6.63 2.47
N ALA A 75 0.40 -5.65 1.68
CA ALA A 75 -0.37 -5.15 0.55
C ALA A 75 -0.37 -6.10 -0.65
N ARG A 76 0.63 -6.99 -0.76
CA ARG A 76 0.78 -7.97 -1.85
C ARG A 76 -0.45 -8.86 -2.06
N ILE A 77 -1.19 -9.15 -0.99
CA ILE A 77 -2.40 -10.00 -1.02
C ILE A 77 -3.57 -9.29 -1.71
N PHE A 78 -3.57 -7.96 -1.73
CA PHE A 78 -4.67 -7.12 -2.22
C PHE A 78 -4.33 -6.40 -3.54
N ALA A 79 -3.11 -6.56 -4.03
CA ALA A 79 -2.65 -6.00 -5.29
C ALA A 79 -2.97 -6.95 -6.45
N ASP A 80 -3.40 -6.39 -7.57
CA ASP A 80 -3.60 -7.14 -8.81
C ASP A 80 -2.27 -7.33 -9.54
N ILE A 81 -1.39 -6.34 -9.44
CA ILE A 81 -0.09 -6.29 -10.11
C ILE A 81 0.96 -5.90 -9.08
N VAL A 82 2.06 -6.66 -9.03
CA VAL A 82 3.27 -6.28 -8.29
C VAL A 82 4.32 -5.86 -9.30
N ASP A 83 4.70 -4.59 -9.25
CA ASP A 83 5.68 -3.94 -10.12
C ASP A 83 7.03 -3.78 -9.40
#